data_AF-A0A950S624-F1
#
_entry.id   AF-A0A950S624-F1
#
_cell.length_a   1.000
_cell.length_b   1.000
_cell.length_c   1.000
_cell.angle_alpha   90.00
_cell.angle_beta   90.00
_cell.angle_gamma   90.00
#
_symmetry.space_group_name_H-M   'P 1'
#
loop_
_entity.id
_entity.type
_entity.pdbx_description
1 polymer ?
#
loop_
_entity_poly.entity_id
_entity_poly.type
_entity_poly.pdbx_seq_one_letter_code
_entity_poly.pdbx_strand_id
1 'polypeptide(L)'
;MTVSPTRPGALPWEELRYRLDESLPFNSMRGTPYYHDAVYEQFSQAEYARRYAALRDKMREHNLDVAIVPGGPNHWSFGSGMLWLTGHWEWHCVACYVVVPLEGEPTLVYSMGGTHIEAVRRETQAALKDVRQSRGGRFAEVMADRIKEL
;
A
#
# COMPACT_ATOMS: atom_id res chain seq x y z
N MET A 1 -18.25 21.56 0.84
CA MET A 1 -17.71 20.20 0.95
C MET A 1 -18.03 19.46 -0.35
N THR A 2 -17.07 19.37 -1.26
CA THR A 2 -17.24 18.58 -2.49
C THR A 2 -17.04 17.11 -2.15
N VAL A 3 -18.14 16.35 -2.18
CA VAL A 3 -18.11 14.88 -2.09
C VAL A 3 -17.29 14.39 -3.28
N SER A 4 -16.13 13.81 -3.00
CA SER A 4 -15.31 13.17 -4.04
C SER A 4 -16.15 12.03 -4.62
N PRO A 5 -16.33 11.93 -5.95
CA PRO A 5 -17.14 10.87 -6.53
C PRO A 5 -16.58 9.52 -6.09
N THR A 6 -17.43 8.67 -5.52
CA THR A 6 -17.11 7.29 -5.18
C THR A 6 -16.61 6.62 -6.44
N ARG A 7 -15.32 6.26 -6.45
CA ARG A 7 -14.72 5.59 -7.61
C ARG A 7 -15.45 4.28 -7.85
N PRO A 8 -15.71 3.91 -9.12
CA PRO A 8 -16.23 2.59 -9.44
C PRO A 8 -15.30 1.54 -8.84
N GLY A 9 -15.88 0.53 -8.19
CA GLY A 9 -15.13 -0.62 -7.69
C GLY A 9 -14.45 -1.39 -8.83
N ALA A 10 -13.52 -2.29 -8.47
CA ALA A 10 -12.90 -3.19 -9.42
C ALA A 10 -13.97 -4.06 -10.11
N LEU A 11 -13.86 -4.24 -11.43
CA LEU A 11 -14.72 -5.15 -12.18
C LEU A 11 -14.43 -6.62 -11.77
N PRO A 12 -15.43 -7.51 -11.79
CA PRO A 12 -15.20 -8.94 -11.66
C PRO A 12 -14.25 -9.46 -12.75
N TRP A 13 -13.43 -10.47 -12.44
CA TRP A 13 -12.43 -11.00 -13.37
C TRP A 13 -13.01 -11.41 -14.74
N GLU A 14 -14.18 -12.05 -14.75
CA GLU A 14 -14.84 -12.52 -15.97
C GLU A 14 -15.17 -11.39 -16.96
N GLU A 15 -15.39 -10.17 -16.46
CA GLU A 15 -15.58 -8.98 -17.29
C GLU A 15 -14.23 -8.29 -17.57
N LEU A 16 -13.42 -8.11 -16.53
CA LEU A 16 -12.16 -7.39 -16.59
C LEU A 16 -11.19 -7.96 -17.64
N ARG A 17 -11.13 -9.29 -17.79
CA ARG A 17 -10.17 -9.96 -18.68
C ARG A 17 -10.29 -9.55 -20.15
N TYR A 18 -11.42 -8.98 -20.56
CA TYR A 18 -11.67 -8.50 -21.92
C TYR A 18 -11.47 -6.98 -22.08
N ARG A 19 -11.05 -6.27 -21.01
CA ARG A 19 -10.93 -4.81 -20.97
C ARG A 19 -9.58 -4.35 -20.38
N LEU A 20 -8.58 -5.23 -20.39
CA LEU A 20 -7.25 -4.95 -19.83
C LEU A 20 -6.46 -3.90 -20.62
N ASP A 21 -6.87 -3.64 -21.86
CA ASP A 21 -6.35 -2.57 -22.72
C ASP A 21 -6.91 -1.18 -22.34
N GLU A 22 -8.02 -1.14 -21.60
CA GLU A 22 -8.59 0.11 -21.10
C GLU A 22 -7.89 0.56 -19.81
N SER A 23 -7.43 1.82 -19.80
CA SER A 23 -6.67 2.38 -18.68
C SER A 23 -7.38 2.28 -17.33
N LEU A 24 -8.69 2.61 -17.25
CA LEU A 24 -9.41 2.64 -15.98
C LEU A 24 -9.66 1.23 -15.41
N PRO A 25 -10.26 0.27 -16.14
CA PRO A 25 -10.39 -1.12 -15.70
C PRO A 25 -9.06 -1.76 -15.30
N PHE A 26 -8.00 -1.55 -16.11
CA PHE A 26 -6.68 -2.08 -15.80
C PHE A 26 -6.15 -1.51 -14.48
N ASN A 27 -6.14 -0.18 -14.31
CA ASN A 27 -5.56 0.44 -13.11
C ASN A 27 -6.35 0.17 -11.83
N SER A 28 -7.65 -0.10 -11.92
CA SER A 28 -8.50 -0.39 -10.76
C SER A 28 -8.62 -1.88 -10.43
N MET A 29 -7.98 -2.76 -11.21
CA MET A 29 -8.08 -4.20 -11.01
C MET A 29 -7.72 -4.65 -9.59
N ARG A 30 -8.49 -5.63 -9.08
CA ARG A 30 -8.29 -6.22 -7.76
C ARG A 30 -8.81 -7.65 -7.71
N GLY A 31 -8.10 -8.54 -7.02
CA GLY A 31 -8.57 -9.91 -6.79
C GLY A 31 -8.56 -10.75 -8.07
N THR A 32 -7.54 -10.54 -8.91
CA THR A 32 -7.38 -11.24 -10.19
C THR A 32 -6.63 -12.56 -9.99
N PRO A 33 -6.70 -13.53 -10.93
CA PRO A 33 -5.93 -14.78 -10.85
C PRO A 33 -4.41 -14.60 -11.01
N TYR A 34 -3.95 -13.41 -11.39
CA TYR A 34 -2.53 -13.15 -11.54
C TYR A 34 -1.78 -13.36 -10.22
N TYR A 35 -0.61 -13.99 -10.31
CA TYR A 35 0.28 -14.27 -9.18
C TYR A 35 -0.34 -15.16 -8.08
N HIS A 36 -1.40 -15.93 -8.36
CA HIS A 36 -2.00 -16.82 -7.36
C HIS A 36 -1.05 -17.94 -6.89
N ASP A 37 -0.14 -18.35 -7.76
CA ASP A 37 0.88 -19.38 -7.60
C ASP A 37 2.25 -18.81 -7.20
N ALA A 38 2.36 -17.48 -7.11
CA ALA A 38 3.58 -16.84 -6.67
C ALA A 38 3.80 -17.07 -5.17
N VAL A 39 4.99 -17.52 -4.81
CA VAL A 39 5.42 -17.68 -3.42
C VAL A 39 6.28 -16.48 -3.05
N TYR A 40 5.83 -15.73 -2.05
CA TYR A 40 6.59 -14.62 -1.47
C TYR A 40 7.11 -15.06 -0.11
N GLU A 41 8.44 -15.05 0.08
CA GLU A 41 9.03 -15.25 1.39
C GLU A 41 8.65 -14.08 2.30
N GLN A 42 8.03 -14.40 3.43
CA GLN A 42 7.51 -13.41 4.37
C GLN A 42 7.94 -13.76 5.78
N PHE A 43 8.22 -12.73 6.58
CA PHE A 43 8.21 -12.90 8.03
C PHE A 43 6.81 -13.30 8.52
N SER A 44 6.74 -13.90 9.70
CA SER A 44 5.46 -14.26 10.31
C SER A 44 4.62 -13.01 10.62
N GLN A 45 3.30 -13.17 10.68
CA GLN A 45 2.39 -12.10 11.12
C GLN A 45 2.75 -11.59 12.53
N ALA A 46 3.23 -12.47 13.41
CA ALA A 46 3.69 -12.09 14.75
C ALA A 46 4.89 -11.13 14.72
N GLU A 47 5.82 -11.33 13.79
CA GLU A 47 6.95 -10.42 13.61
C GLU A 47 6.48 -9.06 13.10
N TYR A 48 5.59 -8.99 12.10
CA TYR A 48 5.03 -7.72 11.66
C TYR A 48 4.24 -7.01 12.77
N ALA A 49 3.44 -7.74 13.55
CA ALA A 49 2.73 -7.19 14.70
C ALA A 49 3.70 -6.57 15.73
N ARG A 50 4.83 -7.23 16.02
CA ARG A 50 5.89 -6.70 16.88
C ARG A 50 6.48 -5.40 16.32
N ARG A 51 6.71 -5.32 15.01
CA ARG A 51 7.26 -4.13 14.34
C ARG A 51 6.31 -2.94 14.44
N TYR A 52 5.02 -3.16 14.13
CA TYR A 52 4.01 -2.11 14.26
C TYR A 52 3.80 -1.66 15.71
N ALA A 53 3.83 -2.59 16.68
CA ALA A 53 3.77 -2.25 18.10
C ALA A 53 4.93 -1.34 18.50
N ALA A 54 6.17 -1.69 18.14
CA ALA A 54 7.35 -0.89 18.45
C ALA A 54 7.29 0.52 17.84
N LEU A 55 6.80 0.65 16.60
CA LEU A 55 6.57 1.97 15.99
C LEU A 55 5.51 2.78 16.76
N ARG A 56 4.38 2.14 17.12
CA ARG A 56 3.30 2.80 17.84
C ARG A 56 3.70 3.23 19.25
N ASP A 57 4.50 2.43 19.94
CA ASP A 57 5.07 2.81 21.24
C ASP A 57 5.87 4.10 21.09
N LYS A 58 6.70 4.19 20.05
CA LYS A 58 7.45 5.42 19.73
C LYS A 58 6.54 6.59 19.37
N MET A 59 5.48 6.35 18.59
CA MET A 59 4.50 7.37 18.28
C MET A 59 3.82 7.93 19.53
N ARG A 60 3.47 7.08 20.52
CA ARG A 60 2.91 7.53 21.81
C ARG A 60 3.90 8.38 22.59
N GLU A 61 5.17 7.98 22.66
CA GLU A 61 6.22 8.78 23.33
C GLU A 61 6.33 10.20 22.75
N HIS A 62 6.09 10.34 21.45
CA HIS A 62 6.22 11.60 20.71
C HIS A 62 4.87 12.32 20.48
N ASN A 63 3.77 11.83 21.03
CA ASN A 63 2.41 12.36 20.81
C ASN A 63 2.05 12.49 19.31
N LEU A 64 2.29 11.43 18.54
CA LEU A 64 2.00 11.37 17.11
C LEU A 64 0.78 10.51 16.83
N ASP A 65 -0.20 11.06 16.10
CA ASP A 65 -1.39 10.31 15.67
C ASP A 65 -1.13 9.46 14.42
N VAL A 66 -0.23 9.89 13.55
CA VAL A 66 0.09 9.23 12.28
C VAL A 66 1.57 9.35 11.97
N ALA A 67 2.18 8.25 11.50
CA ALA A 67 3.49 8.24 10.88
C ALA A 67 3.34 8.03 9.36
N ILE A 68 4.01 8.88 8.58
CA ILE A 68 4.19 8.69 7.12
C ILE A 68 5.60 8.15 6.93
N VAL A 69 5.71 6.88 6.58
CA VAL A 69 6.99 6.16 6.51
C VAL A 69 7.40 6.00 5.04
N PRO A 70 8.44 6.71 4.57
CA PRO A 70 8.94 6.57 3.21
C PRO A 70 9.61 5.22 2.95
N GLY A 71 9.63 4.82 1.69
CA GLY A 71 10.12 3.53 1.24
C GLY A 71 10.72 3.53 -0.16
N GLY A 72 11.91 2.94 -0.25
CA GLY A 72 12.67 2.69 -1.47
C GLY A 72 14.18 2.78 -1.15
N PRO A 73 15.03 1.80 -1.51
CA PRO A 73 16.47 1.77 -1.21
C PRO A 73 17.29 2.70 -2.14
N ASN A 74 16.67 3.79 -2.59
CA ASN A 74 17.29 4.81 -3.41
C ASN A 74 18.27 5.63 -2.53
N HIS A 75 19.45 5.99 -3.05
CA HIS A 75 20.50 6.69 -2.29
C HIS A 75 20.13 8.11 -1.81
N TRP A 76 19.05 8.69 -2.33
CA TRP A 76 18.39 9.93 -1.91
C TRP A 76 17.10 9.70 -1.11
N SER A 77 16.73 8.46 -0.87
CA SER A 77 15.57 8.10 -0.07
C SER A 77 16.01 7.76 1.35
N PHE A 78 15.41 8.42 2.34
CA PHE A 78 15.33 7.83 3.67
C PHE A 78 14.41 6.61 3.55
N GLY A 79 14.91 5.38 3.53
CA GLY A 79 13.99 4.30 3.88
C GLY A 79 14.33 2.88 3.54
N SER A 80 14.77 2.17 4.56
CA SER A 80 14.34 0.79 4.82
C SER A 80 13.14 0.73 5.77
N GLY A 81 12.52 1.86 6.14
CA GLY A 81 11.39 1.91 7.09
C GLY A 81 10.14 1.22 6.55
N MET A 82 9.68 1.59 5.35
CA MET A 82 8.60 0.86 4.65
C MET A 82 8.95 -0.62 4.51
N LEU A 83 10.15 -0.94 4.03
CA LEU A 83 10.61 -2.31 3.86
C LEU A 83 10.54 -3.09 5.17
N TRP A 84 11.00 -2.50 6.27
CA TRP A 84 10.95 -3.12 7.58
C TRP A 84 9.51 -3.35 8.03
N LEU A 85 8.61 -2.39 7.81
CA LEU A 85 7.20 -2.52 8.22
C LEU A 85 6.39 -3.51 7.37
N THR A 86 6.74 -3.68 6.08
CA THR A 86 5.87 -4.36 5.11
C THR A 86 6.47 -5.57 4.42
N GLY A 87 7.80 -5.71 4.46
CA GLY A 87 8.54 -6.64 3.62
C GLY A 87 8.67 -6.21 2.15
N HIS A 88 7.95 -5.16 1.72
CA HIS A 88 7.98 -4.72 0.32
C HIS A 88 9.31 -4.07 -0.02
N TRP A 89 9.97 -4.62 -1.03
CA TRP A 89 11.20 -4.08 -1.60
C TRP A 89 10.93 -3.48 -2.98
N GLU A 90 11.01 -2.16 -3.10
CA GLU A 90 10.73 -1.46 -4.36
C GLU A 90 12.01 -0.86 -4.96
N TRP A 91 12.47 -1.41 -6.08
CA TRP A 91 13.66 -0.91 -6.81
C TRP A 91 13.29 0.07 -7.94
N HIS A 92 12.09 -0.05 -8.49
CA HIS A 92 11.61 0.67 -9.67
C HIS A 92 10.93 1.99 -9.35
N CYS A 93 10.59 2.26 -8.09
CA CYS A 93 9.91 3.49 -7.70
C CYS A 93 10.64 4.28 -6.63
N VAL A 94 10.82 5.57 -6.92
CA VAL A 94 11.48 6.55 -6.05
C VAL A 94 10.64 6.86 -4.81
N ALA A 95 9.32 6.62 -4.87
CA ALA A 95 8.39 7.01 -3.83
C ALA A 95 7.30 5.96 -3.65
N CYS A 96 7.39 5.20 -2.55
CA CYS A 96 6.28 4.46 -1.95
C CYS A 96 6.24 4.82 -0.46
N TYR A 97 5.05 4.78 0.14
CA TYR A 97 4.87 5.22 1.53
C TYR A 97 3.94 4.28 2.28
N VAL A 98 4.21 4.11 3.57
CA VAL A 98 3.26 3.48 4.50
C VAL A 98 2.71 4.55 5.41
N VAL A 99 1.39 4.69 5.42
CA VAL A 99 0.68 5.50 6.42
C VAL A 99 0.35 4.58 7.58
N VAL A 100 0.92 4.86 8.75
CA VAL A 100 0.67 4.11 9.98
C VAL A 100 -0.04 5.02 10.97
N PRO A 101 -1.33 4.83 11.21
CA PRO A 101 -1.99 5.49 12.32
C PRO A 101 -1.62 4.87 13.65
N LEU A 102 -1.73 5.68 14.70
CA LEU A 102 -1.57 5.25 16.08
C LEU A 102 -2.54 4.10 16.41
N GLU A 103 -3.77 4.19 15.90
CA GLU A 103 -4.82 3.19 16.02
C GLU A 103 -5.38 2.80 14.63
N GLY A 104 -5.69 1.52 14.41
CA GLY A 104 -6.27 1.04 13.15
C GLY A 104 -5.27 0.39 12.19
N GLU A 105 -5.68 0.21 10.93
CA GLU A 105 -4.90 -0.53 9.92
C GLU A 105 -3.94 0.38 9.15
N PRO A 106 -2.66 -0.01 8.98
CA PRO A 106 -1.71 0.71 8.14
C PRO A 106 -2.04 0.55 6.64
N THR A 107 -1.64 1.53 5.85
CA THR A 107 -1.91 1.57 4.40
C THR A 107 -0.62 1.77 3.61
N LEU A 108 -0.32 0.87 2.68
CA LEU A 108 0.75 1.06 1.69
C LEU A 108 0.19 1.85 0.49
N VAL A 109 0.77 3.01 0.22
CA VAL A 109 0.51 3.81 -0.99
C VAL A 109 1.58 3.46 -2.01
N TYR A 110 1.17 2.67 -2.98
CA TYR A 110 2.01 2.11 -4.03
C TYR A 110 1.93 2.94 -5.31
N SER A 111 3.06 3.11 -6.00
CA SER A 111 3.17 3.98 -7.17
C SER A 111 2.34 3.51 -8.37
N MET A 112 2.34 2.21 -8.65
CA MET A 112 1.77 1.63 -9.87
C MET A 112 0.38 1.02 -9.63
N GLY A 113 -0.44 0.99 -10.68
CA GLY A 113 -1.71 0.26 -10.71
C GLY A 113 -1.58 -1.09 -11.41
N GLY A 114 -2.72 -1.71 -11.73
CA GLY A 114 -2.73 -2.88 -12.58
C GLY A 114 -2.14 -4.14 -11.94
N THR A 115 -1.40 -4.90 -12.74
CA THR A 115 -0.77 -6.16 -12.32
C THR A 115 0.26 -5.94 -11.21
N HIS A 116 0.98 -4.82 -11.22
CA HIS A 116 2.01 -4.53 -10.20
C HIS A 116 1.41 -4.45 -8.79
N ILE A 117 0.31 -3.69 -8.60
CA ILE A 117 -0.31 -3.57 -7.26
C ILE A 117 -0.97 -4.90 -6.81
N GLU A 118 -1.39 -5.75 -7.75
CA GLU A 118 -1.88 -7.10 -7.45
C GLU A 118 -0.78 -8.02 -6.90
N ALA A 119 0.45 -7.91 -7.41
CA ALA A 119 1.60 -8.61 -6.87
C ALA A 119 1.94 -8.09 -5.45
N VAL A 120 2.01 -6.77 -5.27
CA VAL A 120 2.33 -6.14 -3.98
C VAL A 120 1.33 -6.53 -2.90
N ARG A 121 0.02 -6.56 -3.21
CA ARG A 121 -1.01 -7.00 -2.24
C ARG A 121 -0.75 -8.41 -1.69
N ARG A 122 -0.18 -9.31 -2.50
CA ARG A 122 0.17 -10.67 -2.09
C ARG A 122 1.49 -10.68 -1.33
N GLU A 123 2.49 -9.96 -1.84
CA GLU A 123 3.81 -9.82 -1.23
C GLU A 123 3.75 -9.22 0.18
N THR A 124 2.83 -8.30 0.45
CA THR A 124 2.72 -7.65 1.76
C THR A 124 1.63 -8.23 2.65
N GLN A 125 0.95 -9.31 2.23
CA GLN A 125 -0.28 -9.78 2.88
C GLN A 125 -0.09 -10.19 4.35
N ALA A 126 1.11 -10.65 4.73
CA ALA A 126 1.43 -10.95 6.12
C ALA A 126 1.63 -9.70 6.99
N ALA A 127 1.93 -8.55 6.38
CA ALA A 127 2.23 -7.30 7.07
C ALA A 127 1.04 -6.33 7.12
N LEU A 128 0.32 -6.15 6.01
CA LEU A 128 -0.84 -5.28 5.91
C LEU A 128 -1.78 -5.70 4.76
N LYS A 129 -3.02 -5.22 4.81
CA LYS A 129 -4.07 -5.55 3.83
C LYS A 129 -4.47 -4.38 2.93
N ASP A 130 -4.29 -3.15 3.38
CA ASP A 130 -4.69 -1.95 2.63
C ASP A 130 -3.54 -1.47 1.74
N VAL A 131 -3.60 -1.79 0.45
CA VAL A 131 -2.66 -1.32 -0.57
C VAL A 131 -3.41 -0.49 -1.61
N ARG A 132 -3.06 0.79 -1.71
CA ARG A 132 -3.71 1.77 -2.59
C ARG A 132 -2.75 2.30 -3.62
N GLN A 133 -3.25 2.55 -4.82
CA GLN A 133 -2.46 3.15 -5.89
C GLN A 133 -2.33 4.66 -5.70
N SER A 134 -1.17 5.22 -6.05
CA SER A 134 -0.77 6.63 -5.90
C SER A 134 -1.62 7.63 -6.68
N ARG A 135 -2.54 7.16 -7.52
CA ARG A 135 -3.33 7.94 -8.47
C ARG A 135 -2.48 8.62 -9.54
N GLY A 136 -1.36 8.01 -9.92
CA GLY A 136 -0.42 8.57 -10.90
C GLY A 136 0.47 9.63 -10.26
N GLY A 137 1.04 9.32 -9.10
CA GLY A 137 2.00 10.19 -8.39
C GLY A 137 1.38 11.15 -7.38
N ARG A 138 0.05 11.16 -7.20
CA ARG A 138 -0.65 11.99 -6.20
C ARG A 138 -0.64 11.37 -4.81
N PHE A 139 0.55 10.97 -4.34
CA PHE A 139 0.74 10.31 -3.05
C PHE A 139 0.15 11.10 -1.89
N ALA A 140 0.42 12.40 -1.83
CA ALA A 140 -0.05 13.27 -0.76
C ALA A 140 -1.58 13.31 -0.67
N GLU A 141 -2.29 13.32 -1.80
CA GLU A 141 -3.76 13.27 -1.80
C GLU A 141 -4.28 11.94 -1.25
N VAL A 142 -3.68 10.81 -1.66
CA VAL A 142 -4.06 9.48 -1.15
C VAL A 142 -3.83 9.38 0.34
N MET A 143 -2.69 9.88 0.83
CA MET A 143 -2.37 9.89 2.25
C MET A 143 -3.30 10.80 3.03
N ALA A 144 -3.58 12.01 2.53
CA ALA A 144 -4.52 12.95 3.16
C ALA A 144 -5.94 12.40 3.21
N ASP A 145 -6.41 11.72 2.16
CA ASP A 145 -7.70 11.03 2.17
C ASP A 145 -7.70 9.92 3.23
N ARG A 146 -6.65 9.11 3.28
CA ARG A 146 -6.54 8.02 4.26
C ARG A 146 -6.54 8.55 5.70
N ILE A 147 -5.81 9.63 5.98
CA ILE A 147 -5.75 10.25 7.30
C ILE A 147 -7.13 10.77 7.74
N LYS A 148 -7.98 11.24 6.82
CA LYS A 148 -9.35 11.67 7.13
C LYS A 148 -10.32 10.52 7.37
N GLU A 149 -10.00 9.32 6.91
CA GLU A 149 -10.80 8.10 7.14
C GLU A 149 -10.51 7.45 8.51
N LEU A 150 -9.46 7.89 9.19
CA LEU A 150 -8.93 7.36 10.44
C LEU A 150 -9.38 8.25 11.62
#